data_AF-A0A3M0X241-F1
#
_entry.id   AF-A0A3M0X241-F1
#
_cell.length_a   1.000
_cell.length_b   1.000
_cell.length_c   1.000
_cell.angle_alpha   90.00
_cell.angle_beta   90.00
_cell.angle_gamma   90.00
#
_symmetry.space_group_name_H-M   'P 1'
#
loop_
_entity.id
_entity.type
_entity.pdbx_description
1 polymer ?
#
loop_
_entity_poly.entity_id
_entity_poly.type
_entity_poly.pdbx_seq_one_letter_code
_entity_poly.pdbx_strand_id
1 'polypeptide(L)' 'DGKQYNTFEFADFLQDMESNGQHIAVLLGGAKGLSDKIKKEADLLLSLSPLTTTHDLAHLFFLEQLYRAQTINHNKTYHY' A
#
# COMPACT_ATOMS: atom_id res chain seq x y z
N ASP A 1 -13.34 1.18 3.21
CA ASP A 1 -12.71 1.54 4.49
C ASP A 1 -11.21 1.56 4.35
N GLY A 2 -10.52 2.39 5.13
CA GLY A 2 -9.08 2.59 5.04
C GLY A 2 -8.72 3.93 4.40
N LYS A 3 -7.51 4.40 4.71
CA LYS A 3 -6.98 5.65 4.18
C LYS A 3 -6.64 5.46 2.70
N GLN A 4 -7.03 6.43 1.89
CA GLN A 4 -6.61 6.52 0.49
C GLN A 4 -5.41 7.44 0.40
N TYR A 5 -4.46 7.06 -0.44
CA TYR A 5 -3.31 7.86 -0.80
C TYR A 5 -3.33 8.02 -2.31
N ASN A 6 -3.00 9.21 -2.80
CA ASN A 6 -2.51 9.31 -4.16
C ASN A 6 -1.06 8.77 -4.24
N THR A 7 -0.53 8.60 -5.44
CA THR A 7 0.79 8.00 -5.63
C THR A 7 1.91 8.74 -4.91
N PHE A 8 1.90 10.08 -4.91
CA PHE A 8 2.94 10.88 -4.26
C PHE A 8 2.82 10.81 -2.74
N GLU A 9 1.61 10.93 -2.20
CA GLU A 9 1.39 10.78 -0.75
C GLU A 9 1.79 9.38 -0.26
N PHE A 10 1.61 8.34 -1.09
CA PHE A 10 2.05 6.99 -0.75
C PHE A 10 3.57 6.86 -0.79
N ALA A 11 4.23 7.52 -1.74
CA ALA A 11 5.69 7.59 -1.83
C ALA A 11 6.29 8.29 -0.61
N ASP A 12 5.76 9.46 -0.24
CA ASP A 12 6.17 10.21 0.95
C ASP A 12 5.95 9.40 2.23
N PHE A 13 4.80 8.73 2.36
CA PHE A 13 4.51 7.86 3.50
C PHE A 13 5.54 6.74 3.67
N LEU A 14 5.95 6.09 2.58
CA LEU A 14 6.98 5.06 2.63
C LEU A 14 8.37 5.64 2.93
N GLN A 15 8.68 6.82 2.41
CA GLN A 15 9.93 7.52 2.68
C GLN A 15 10.06 7.89 4.16
N ASP A 16 8.97 8.36 4.78
CA ASP A 16 8.93 8.71 6.20
C ASP A 16 9.17 7.47 7.07
N MET A 17 8.52 6.35 6.75
CA MET A 17 8.69 5.08 7.47
C MET A 17 10.14 4.59 7.38
N GLU A 18 10.75 4.64 6.19
CA GLU A 18 12.14 4.26 5.97
C GLU A 18 13.12 5.18 6.73
N SER A 19 12.90 6.50 6.66
CA SER A 19 13.76 7.50 7.32
C SER A 19 13.73 7.36 8.85
N ASN A 20 12.60 6.90 9.41
CA ASN A 20 12.45 6.59 10.82
C ASN A 20 12.97 5.19 11.20
N GLY A 21 13.53 4.42 10.25
CA GLY A 21 14.04 3.07 10.48
C GLY A 21 12.94 2.06 10.83
N GLN A 22 11.70 2.30 10.42
CA GLN A 22 10.57 1.44 10.75
C GLN A 22 10.51 0.23 9.81
N HIS A 23 10.22 -0.94 10.38
CA HIS A 23 9.95 -2.13 9.59
C HIS A 23 8.46 -2.21 9.25
N ILE A 24 8.16 -2.40 7.96
CA ILE A 24 6.78 -2.50 7.47
C ILE A 24 6.46 -3.97 7.19
N ALA A 25 5.37 -4.47 7.79
CA ALA A 25 4.76 -5.74 7.42
C ALA A 25 3.41 -5.49 6.74
N VAL A 26 3.24 -6.02 5.53
CA VAL A 26 2.00 -5.85 4.76
C VAL A 26 1.18 -7.13 4.82
N LEU A 27 -0.10 -6.99 5.16
CA LEU A 27 -1.06 -8.08 5.17
C LEU A 27 -2.08 -7.87 4.04
N LEU A 28 -2.08 -8.77 3.06
CA LEU A 28 -3.05 -8.79 1.98
C LEU A 28 -4.04 -9.94 2.19
N GLY A 29 -5.34 -9.62 2.23
CA GLY A 29 -6.39 -10.62 2.41
C GLY A 29 -6.57 -11.52 1.18
N GLY A 30 -7.09 -12.73 1.39
CA GLY A 30 -7.58 -13.60 0.32
C GLY A 30 -8.99 -13.22 -0.13
N ALA A 31 -9.68 -14.10 -0.85
CA ALA A 31 -11.02 -13.85 -1.41
C ALA A 31 -12.08 -13.42 -0.37
N LYS A 32 -11.93 -13.79 0.91
CA LYS A 32 -12.85 -13.39 2.00
C LYS A 32 -12.38 -12.13 2.76
N GLY A 33 -11.29 -11.50 2.33
CA GLY A 33 -10.68 -10.36 3.01
C GLY A 33 -9.93 -10.73 4.29
N LEU A 34 -9.51 -9.69 5.02
CA LEU A 34 -8.89 -9.82 6.35
C LEU A 34 -9.95 -9.90 7.45
N SER A 35 -9.64 -10.65 8.51
CA SER A 35 -10.52 -10.72 9.69
C SER A 35 -10.62 -9.35 10.38
N ASP A 36 -11.76 -9.09 11.03
CA ASP A 36 -11.96 -7.83 11.75
C ASP A 36 -10.97 -7.63 12.91
N LYS A 37 -10.47 -8.72 13.49
CA LYS A 37 -9.40 -8.66 14.50
C LYS A 37 -8.13 -8.04 13.91
N ILE A 38 -7.66 -8.56 12.77
CA ILE A 38 -6.47 -8.02 12.08
C ILE A 38 -6.70 -6.56 11.69
N LYS A 39 -7.88 -6.22 11.18
CA LYS A 39 -8.18 -4.83 10.78
C LYS A 39 -8.12 -3.83 11.94
N LYS A 40 -8.48 -4.25 13.15
CA LYS A 40 -8.45 -3.42 14.36
C LYS A 40 -7.04 -3.27 14.96
N GLU A 41 -6.19 -4.28 14.78
CA GLU A 41 -4.83 -4.30 15.31
C GLU A 41 -3.82 -3.65 14.35
N ALA A 42 -4.17 -3.45 13.07
CA ALA A 42 -3.29 -2.84 12.09
C ALA A 42 -3.02 -1.35 12.39
N ASP A 43 -1.76 -0.94 12.33
CA ASP A 43 -1.35 0.47 12.47
C ASP A 43 -1.92 1.35 11.35
N LEU A 44 -2.13 0.76 10.17
CA LEU A 44 -2.74 1.41 9.01
C LEU A 44 -3.61 0.42 8.24
N LEU A 45 -4.85 0.85 7.96
CA LEU A 45 -5.68 0.26 6.92
C LEU A 45 -5.55 1.08 5.64
N LEU A 46 -4.96 0.49 4.61
CA LEU A 46 -4.79 1.09 3.28
C LEU A 46 -5.94 0.69 2.35
N SER A 47 -6.56 1.68 1.69
CA SER A 47 -7.55 1.48 0.63
C SER A 47 -6.89 1.69 -0.74
N LEU A 48 -6.81 0.63 -1.56
CA LEU A 48 -6.27 0.71 -2.92
C LEU A 48 -7.18 1.45 -3.90
N SER A 49 -8.50 1.38 -3.68
CA SER A 49 -9.52 1.97 -4.55
C SER A 49 -10.87 2.02 -3.82
N PRO A 50 -11.78 2.95 -4.15
CA PRO A 50 -13.18 2.85 -3.72
C PRO A 50 -13.94 1.68 -4.36
N LEU A 51 -13.38 1.04 -5.40
CA LEU A 51 -13.99 -0.09 -6.10
C LEU A 51 -13.59 -1.43 -5.50
N THR A 52 -14.52 -2.40 -5.55
CA THR A 52 -14.23 -3.80 -5.24
C THR A 52 -13.45 -4.44 -6.39
N THR A 53 -12.27 -4.97 -6.08
CA THR A 53 -11.42 -5.68 -7.05
C THR A 53 -11.32 -7.16 -6.67
N THR A 54 -10.94 -8.02 -7.61
CA THR A 54 -10.60 -9.42 -7.27
C THR A 54 -9.32 -9.45 -6.44
N HIS A 55 -9.19 -10.44 -5.57
CA HIS A 55 -8.03 -10.49 -4.66
C HIS A 55 -6.68 -10.55 -5.41
N ASP A 56 -6.62 -11.27 -6.54
CA ASP A 56 -5.42 -11.36 -7.39
C ASP A 56 -5.02 -9.99 -7.96
N LEU A 57 -6.00 -9.23 -8.44
CA LEU A 57 -5.76 -7.89 -8.96
C LEU A 57 -5.38 -6.92 -7.85
N ALA A 58 -5.96 -7.04 -6.65
CA ALA A 58 -5.56 -6.24 -5.50
C ALA A 58 -4.09 -6.45 -5.13
N HIS A 59 -3.61 -7.70 -5.16
CA HIS A 59 -2.21 -8.02 -4.85
C HIS A 59 -1.27 -7.43 -5.91
N LEU A 60 -1.59 -7.65 -7.19
CA LEU A 60 -0.80 -7.11 -8.29
C LEU A 60 -0.76 -5.58 -8.25
N PHE A 61 -1.92 -4.94 -8.04
CA PHE A 61 -2.04 -3.49 -7.99
C PHE A 61 -1.26 -2.92 -6.81
N PHE A 62 -1.33 -3.53 -5.63
CA PHE A 62 -0.52 -3.10 -4.49
C PHE A 62 0.99 -3.18 -4.80
N LEU A 63 1.47 -4.29 -5.36
CA LEU A 63 2.88 -4.46 -5.70
C LEU A 63 3.35 -3.43 -6.73
N GLU A 64 2.53 -3.13 -7.73
CA GLU A 64 2.82 -2.10 -8.73
C GLU A 64 2.93 -0.72 -8.08
N GLN A 65 1.97 -0.34 -7.23
CA GLN A 65 2.00 0.96 -6.55
C GLN A 65 3.17 1.07 -5.57
N LEU A 66 3.54 -0.03 -4.89
CA LEU A 66 4.74 -0.09 -4.05
C LEU A 66 6.01 0.16 -4.87
N TYR A 67 6.13 -0.53 -6.01
CA TYR A 67 7.26 -0.32 -6.92
C TYR A 67 7.30 1.12 -7.47
N ARG A 68 6.16 1.66 -7.87
CA ARG A 68 6.04 3.04 -8.38
C ARG A 68 6.45 4.07 -7.34
N ALA A 69 5.93 3.95 -6.12
CA ALA A 69 6.26 4.83 -5.00
C ALA A 69 7.77 4.80 -4.68
N GLN A 70 8.36 3.61 -4.63
CA GLN A 70 9.81 3.46 -4.42
C GLN A 70 10.62 4.04 -5.58
N THR A 71 10.16 3.90 -6.83
CA THR A 71 10.83 4.50 -8.00
C THR A 71 10.86 6.02 -7.91
N ILE A 72 9.75 6.63 -7.47
CA ILE A 72 9.65 8.08 -7.21
C ILE A 72 10.67 8.50 -6.14
N ASN A 73 10.70 7.83 -4.99
CA ASN A 73 11.62 8.15 -3.89
C ASN A 73 13.09 8.08 -4.28
N HIS A 74 13.44 7.15 -5.17
CA HIS A 74 14.81 6.98 -5.65
C HIS A 74 15.20 7.94 -6.79
N ASN A 75 14.38 8.95 -7.10
CA ASN A 75 14.58 9.89 -8.22
C ASN A 75 14.83 9.19 -9.57
N LYS A 76 14.40 7.94 -9.72
CA LYS A 76 14.42 7.25 -11.00
C LYS A 76 13.21 7.72 -11.77
N THR A 77 13.38 8.06 -13.04
CA THR A 77 12.28 8.52 -13.88
C THR A 77 11.26 7.39 -14.00
N TYR A 78 10.14 7.50 -13.30
CA TYR A 78 9.00 6.62 -13.52
C TYR A 78 8.24 7.15 -14.74
N HIS A 79 8.61 6.69 -15.92
CA HIS A 79 7.84 6.86 -17.15
C HIS A 79 7.96 5.58 -17.98
N TYR A 80 6.85 4.87 -18.16
CA TYR A 80 6.16 4.65 -19.44
C TYR A 80 4.73 4.14 -19.19
#